data_AF-A0AAD6YZR5-F1
#
_entry.id   AF-A0AAD6YZR5-F1
#
_cell.length_a   1.000
_cell.length_b   1.000
_cell.length_c   1.000
_cell.angle_alpha   90.00
_cell.angle_beta   90.00
_cell.angle_gamma   90.00
#
_symmetry.space_group_name_H-M   'P 1'
#
loop_
_entity.id
_entity.type
_entity.pdbx_description
1 polymer ?
#
loop_
_entity_poly.entity_id
_entity_poly.type
_entity_poly.pdbx_seq_one_letter_code
_entity_poly.pdbx_strand_id
1 'polypeptide(L)'
;MSNTLPALPYPYDALEPYISQQIMTLHHTKHHQTYVNALNTAEEKYAQAATPKERIALQAALKFNGGGHINHSLFWKNLAPAHAKGGSGGVLKDGPLKAAIDKDFGGLDNLKKEFNAATLGIQGSGWGWLVRHAPHSSPAYILMTTALCRVSTRPPSASRSSPPRTRTRSSRTSPSSASTSGSTRSTCSI
;
A
#
# COMPACT_ATOMS: atom_id res chain seq x y z
N MET A 1 11.90 -17.59 -8.40
CA MET A 1 10.86 -17.60 -9.45
C MET A 1 10.37 -16.17 -9.63
N SER A 2 10.15 -15.73 -10.86
CA SER A 2 9.70 -14.35 -11.14
C SER A 2 8.21 -14.21 -10.82
N ASN A 3 7.80 -13.09 -10.24
CA ASN A 3 6.40 -12.78 -9.97
C ASN A 3 5.67 -12.48 -11.28
N THR A 4 4.39 -12.84 -11.35
CA THR A 4 3.55 -12.65 -12.53
C THR A 4 2.23 -11.99 -12.17
N LEU A 5 1.66 -11.24 -13.12
CA LEU A 5 0.31 -10.71 -12.97
C LEU A 5 -0.70 -11.87 -12.97
N PRO A 6 -1.48 -12.09 -11.89
CA PRO A 6 -2.44 -13.19 -11.85
C PRO A 6 -3.59 -12.93 -12.83
N ALA A 7 -4.09 -13.97 -13.48
CA ALA A 7 -5.33 -13.83 -14.27
C ALA A 7 -6.52 -13.51 -13.35
N LEU A 8 -7.44 -12.66 -13.82
CA LEU A 8 -8.68 -12.41 -13.10
C LEU A 8 -9.61 -13.62 -13.20
N PRO A 9 -10.35 -13.97 -12.12
CA PRO A 9 -11.29 -15.09 -12.15
C PRO A 9 -12.63 -14.75 -12.84
N TYR A 10 -12.77 -13.52 -13.34
CA TYR A 10 -13.96 -13.00 -14.01
C TYR A 10 -13.58 -11.94 -15.07
N PRO A 11 -14.45 -11.67 -16.06
CA PRO A 11 -14.26 -10.59 -17.03
C PRO A 11 -14.16 -9.20 -16.40
N TYR A 12 -13.53 -8.24 -17.09
CA TYR A 12 -13.30 -6.89 -16.55
C TYR A 12 -14.58 -6.09 -16.24
N ASP A 13 -15.68 -6.37 -16.94
CA ASP A 13 -16.99 -5.74 -16.77
C ASP A 13 -17.91 -6.47 -15.77
N ALA A 14 -17.47 -7.61 -15.23
CA ALA A 14 -18.33 -8.49 -14.43
C ALA A 14 -18.76 -7.89 -13.08
N LEU A 15 -18.12 -6.81 -12.64
CA LEU A 15 -18.40 -6.12 -11.36
C LEU A 15 -19.28 -4.88 -11.53
N GLU A 16 -19.71 -4.54 -12.74
CA GLU A 16 -20.64 -3.44 -12.95
C GLU A 16 -22.00 -3.71 -12.29
N PRO A 17 -22.72 -2.67 -11.83
CA PRO A 17 -22.39 -1.25 -11.91
C PRO A 17 -21.51 -0.74 -10.76
N TYR A 18 -21.03 -1.62 -9.87
CA TYR A 18 -20.34 -1.23 -8.64
C TYR A 18 -18.89 -0.82 -8.89
N ILE A 19 -18.20 -1.49 -9.83
CA ILE A 19 -16.86 -1.12 -10.30
C ILE A 19 -16.86 -1.18 -11.82
N SER A 20 -16.47 -0.10 -12.49
CA SER A 20 -16.50 -0.01 -13.95
C SER A 20 -15.42 -0.86 -14.61
N GLN A 21 -15.71 -1.33 -15.83
CA GLN A 21 -14.74 -2.07 -16.66
C GLN A 21 -13.43 -1.31 -16.85
N GLN A 22 -13.52 0.01 -17.06
CA GLN A 22 -12.36 0.87 -17.26
C GLN A 22 -11.43 0.85 -16.04
N ILE A 23 -11.98 0.98 -14.83
CA ILE A 23 -11.20 0.91 -13.58
C ILE A 23 -10.56 -0.47 -13.45
N MET A 24 -11.33 -1.54 -13.64
CA MET A 24 -10.81 -2.91 -13.53
C MET A 24 -9.65 -3.17 -14.50
N THR A 25 -9.79 -2.71 -15.74
CA THR A 25 -8.76 -2.88 -16.77
C THR A 25 -7.48 -2.13 -16.41
N LEU A 26 -7.57 -0.86 -16.02
CA LEU A 26 -6.41 -0.04 -15.67
C LEU A 26 -5.76 -0.52 -14.36
N HIS A 27 -6.57 -0.82 -13.34
CA HIS A 27 -6.12 -1.26 -12.03
C HIS A 27 -5.36 -2.59 -12.11
N HIS A 28 -5.82 -3.51 -12.96
CA HIS A 28 -5.13 -4.77 -13.19
C HIS A 28 -3.92 -4.63 -14.12
N THR A 29 -4.13 -4.18 -15.35
CA THR A 29 -3.09 -4.24 -16.40
C THR A 29 -2.01 -3.18 -16.28
N LYS A 30 -2.25 -2.10 -15.52
CA LYS A 30 -1.29 -1.01 -15.31
C LYS A 30 -0.80 -0.95 -13.88
N HIS A 31 -1.69 -0.74 -12.91
CA HIS A 31 -1.29 -0.55 -11.51
C HIS A 31 -0.70 -1.83 -10.92
N HIS A 32 -1.41 -2.96 -10.99
CA HIS A 32 -0.89 -4.22 -10.47
C HIS A 32 0.37 -4.69 -11.24
N GLN A 33 0.37 -4.57 -12.57
CA GLN A 33 1.54 -4.90 -13.40
C GLN A 33 2.78 -4.07 -13.01
N THR A 34 2.61 -2.80 -12.63
CA THR A 34 3.72 -1.95 -12.17
C THR A 34 4.36 -2.51 -10.90
N TYR A 35 3.55 -2.97 -9.94
CA TYR A 35 4.07 -3.60 -8.72
C TYR A 35 4.81 -4.90 -9.05
N VAL A 36 4.27 -5.74 -9.94
CA VAL A 36 4.92 -7.00 -10.37
C VAL A 36 6.30 -6.71 -10.98
N ASN A 37 6.37 -5.79 -11.94
CA ASN A 37 7.63 -5.44 -12.62
C ASN A 37 8.66 -4.90 -11.63
N ALA A 38 8.26 -3.94 -10.79
CA ALA A 38 9.16 -3.30 -9.84
C ALA A 38 9.60 -4.23 -8.71
N LEU A 39 8.74 -5.19 -8.30
CA LEU A 39 9.09 -6.23 -7.35
C LEU A 39 10.17 -7.15 -7.93
N ASN A 40 9.98 -7.66 -9.16
CA ASN A 40 10.97 -8.49 -9.84
C ASN A 40 12.33 -7.80 -9.95
N THR A 41 12.34 -6.52 -10.37
CA THR A 41 13.58 -5.72 -10.41
C THR A 41 14.23 -5.57 -9.02
N ALA A 42 13.44 -5.39 -7.96
CA ALA A 42 13.96 -5.25 -6.61
C ALA A 42 14.56 -6.57 -6.08
N GLU A 43 13.91 -7.70 -6.36
CA GLU A 43 14.38 -9.04 -5.98
C GLU A 43 15.67 -9.43 -6.70
N GLU A 44 15.77 -9.13 -8.01
CA GLU A 44 17.01 -9.33 -8.79
C GLU A 44 18.18 -8.54 -8.20
N LYS A 45 17.97 -7.25 -7.90
CA LYS A 45 18.99 -6.41 -7.25
C LYS A 45 19.35 -6.92 -5.85
N TYR A 46 18.36 -7.44 -5.11
CA TYR A 46 18.60 -7.99 -3.78
C TYR A 46 19.46 -9.25 -3.83
N ALA A 47 19.23 -10.12 -4.80
CA ALA A 47 20.04 -11.32 -5.02
C ALA A 47 21.50 -10.99 -5.36
N GLN A 48 21.74 -9.87 -6.06
CA GLN A 48 23.08 -9.40 -6.43
C GLN A 48 23.77 -8.58 -5.33
N ALA A 49 23.04 -8.16 -4.28
CA ALA A 49 23.58 -7.31 -3.22
C ALA A 49 24.58 -8.08 -2.33
N ALA A 50 25.83 -7.61 -2.33
CA ALA A 50 26.95 -8.24 -1.63
C ALA A 50 27.03 -7.83 -0.16
N THR A 51 26.54 -6.64 0.18
CA THR A 51 26.67 -6.08 1.52
C THR A 51 25.31 -5.92 2.23
N PRO A 52 25.29 -5.96 3.58
CA PRO A 52 24.09 -5.61 4.34
C PRO A 52 23.55 -4.23 4.00
N LYS A 53 24.42 -3.24 3.74
CA LYS A 53 24.01 -1.87 3.39
C LYS A 53 23.19 -1.82 2.10
N GLU A 54 23.62 -2.53 1.06
CA GLU A 54 22.88 -2.61 -0.22
C GLU A 54 21.53 -3.32 -0.05
N ARG A 55 21.50 -4.40 0.73
CA ARG A 55 20.26 -5.13 1.05
C ARG A 55 19.26 -4.27 1.81
N ILE A 56 19.73 -3.49 2.79
CA ILE A 56 18.91 -2.56 3.56
C ILE A 56 18.33 -1.47 2.66
N ALA A 57 19.13 -0.94 1.73
CA ALA A 57 18.67 0.09 0.78
C ALA A 57 17.51 -0.37 -0.11
N LEU A 58 17.39 -1.68 -0.36
CA LEU A 58 16.34 -2.27 -1.18
C LEU A 58 15.05 -2.60 -0.41
N GLN A 59 15.08 -2.62 0.93
CA GLN A 59 13.93 -3.02 1.75
C GLN A 59 12.67 -2.19 1.48
N ALA A 60 12.82 -0.88 1.25
CA ALA A 60 11.67 -0.01 0.95
C ALA A 60 10.99 -0.40 -0.37
N ALA A 61 11.77 -0.72 -1.41
CA ALA A 61 11.25 -1.13 -2.71
C ALA A 61 10.59 -2.52 -2.63
N LEU A 62 11.20 -3.46 -1.93
CA LEU A 62 10.63 -4.80 -1.70
C LEU A 62 9.32 -4.72 -0.93
N LYS A 63 9.27 -3.94 0.17
CA LYS A 63 8.07 -3.78 0.98
C LYS A 63 6.94 -3.12 0.20
N PHE A 64 7.23 -2.05 -0.56
CA PHE A 64 6.22 -1.32 -1.30
C PHE A 64 5.65 -2.13 -2.46
N ASN A 65 6.51 -2.71 -3.30
CA ASN A 65 6.07 -3.45 -4.48
C ASN A 65 5.55 -4.85 -4.14
N GLY A 66 6.17 -5.52 -3.17
CA GLY A 66 5.70 -6.78 -2.61
C GLY A 66 4.33 -6.64 -1.95
N GLY A 67 4.17 -5.62 -1.10
CA GLY A 67 2.88 -5.29 -0.51
C GLY A 67 1.83 -4.94 -1.57
N GLY A 68 2.20 -4.14 -2.58
CA GLY A 68 1.32 -3.85 -3.72
C GLY A 68 0.85 -5.11 -4.44
N HIS A 69 1.77 -6.01 -4.79
CA HIS A 69 1.45 -7.26 -5.49
C HIS A 69 0.54 -8.18 -4.64
N ILE A 70 0.85 -8.36 -3.37
CA ILE A 70 0.06 -9.21 -2.46
C ILE A 70 -1.34 -8.62 -2.26
N ASN A 71 -1.44 -7.33 -1.97
CA ASN A 71 -2.72 -6.68 -1.69
C ASN A 71 -3.67 -6.75 -2.89
N HIS A 72 -3.17 -6.49 -4.10
CA HIS A 72 -4.00 -6.59 -5.31
C HIS A 72 -4.38 -8.05 -5.61
N SER A 73 -3.45 -8.99 -5.43
CA SER A 73 -3.74 -10.42 -5.61
C SER A 73 -4.84 -10.93 -4.66
N LEU A 74 -4.89 -10.41 -3.43
CA LEU A 74 -5.99 -10.65 -2.50
C LEU A 74 -7.28 -9.95 -2.93
N PHE A 75 -7.18 -8.68 -3.36
CA PHE A 75 -8.32 -7.88 -3.81
C PHE A 75 -9.09 -8.57 -4.95
N TRP A 76 -8.41 -9.07 -5.99
CA TRP A 76 -9.08 -9.74 -7.11
C TRP A 76 -9.85 -10.99 -6.70
N LYS A 77 -9.31 -11.76 -5.75
CA LYS A 77 -9.91 -13.00 -5.25
C LYS A 77 -11.06 -12.76 -4.27
N ASN A 78 -11.10 -11.59 -3.64
CA ASN A 78 -12.15 -11.19 -2.69
C ASN A 78 -13.33 -10.47 -3.34
N LEU A 79 -13.28 -10.26 -4.65
CA LEU A 79 -14.39 -9.73 -5.44
C LEU A 79 -15.06 -10.85 -6.22
N ALA A 80 -16.35 -10.69 -6.48
CA ALA A 80 -17.11 -11.59 -7.34
C ALA A 80 -18.27 -10.82 -7.97
N PRO A 81 -18.76 -11.25 -9.15
CA PRO A 81 -19.97 -10.68 -9.75
C PRO A 81 -21.14 -10.74 -8.78
N ALA A 82 -21.98 -9.72 -8.79
CA ALA A 82 -23.09 -9.62 -7.84
C ALA A 82 -24.07 -10.80 -7.99
N HIS A 83 -24.62 -11.27 -6.88
CA HIS A 83 -25.60 -12.36 -6.89
C HIS A 83 -26.84 -12.05 -7.74
N ALA A 84 -27.29 -10.79 -7.77
CA ALA A 84 -28.39 -10.35 -8.63
C ALA A 84 -28.10 -10.50 -10.14
N LYS A 85 -26.83 -10.69 -10.53
CA LYS A 85 -26.38 -10.96 -11.90
C LYS A 85 -25.88 -12.40 -12.09
N GLY A 86 -26.29 -13.31 -11.21
CA GLY A 86 -25.92 -14.73 -11.28
C GLY A 86 -24.53 -15.07 -10.72
N GLY A 87 -23.85 -14.13 -10.06
CA GLY A 87 -22.59 -14.38 -9.37
C GLY A 87 -22.74 -14.80 -7.91
N SER A 88 -21.62 -14.78 -7.17
CA SER A 88 -21.59 -15.11 -5.73
C SER A 88 -21.31 -13.91 -4.82
N GLY A 89 -21.19 -12.71 -5.39
CA GLY A 89 -20.85 -11.49 -4.66
C GLY A 89 -22.02 -10.91 -3.87
N GLY A 90 -21.70 -10.25 -2.74
CA GLY A 90 -22.67 -9.53 -1.91
C GLY A 90 -23.50 -10.40 -0.96
N VAL A 91 -23.26 -11.71 -0.90
CA VAL A 91 -23.99 -12.65 -0.04
C VAL A 91 -23.08 -13.20 1.04
N LEU A 92 -23.46 -13.00 2.31
CA LEU A 92 -22.81 -13.65 3.44
C LEU A 92 -23.45 -15.02 3.65
N LYS A 93 -22.69 -16.08 3.41
CA LYS A 93 -23.15 -17.47 3.63
C LYS A 93 -23.05 -17.85 5.10
N ASP A 94 -23.91 -18.77 5.52
CA ASP A 94 -23.82 -19.38 6.85
C ASP A 94 -22.49 -20.12 7.03
N GLY A 95 -21.96 -20.06 8.25
CA GLY A 95 -20.71 -20.72 8.61
C GLY A 95 -19.92 -19.97 9.70
N PRO A 96 -18.69 -20.42 9.99
CA PRO A 96 -17.88 -19.88 11.08
C PRO A 96 -17.61 -18.38 10.96
N LEU A 97 -17.47 -17.85 9.74
CA LEU A 97 -17.27 -16.42 9.51
C LEU A 97 -18.51 -15.61 9.90
N LYS A 98 -19.71 -16.02 9.44
CA LYS A 98 -20.96 -15.32 9.78
C LYS A 98 -21.19 -15.32 11.30
N ALA A 99 -21.02 -16.48 11.94
CA ALA A 99 -21.18 -16.60 13.39
C ALA A 99 -20.22 -15.67 14.15
N ALA A 100 -18.98 -15.54 13.69
CA ALA A 100 -18.01 -14.62 14.28
C ALA A 100 -18.38 -13.15 14.02
N ILE A 101 -18.89 -12.81 12.83
CA ILE A 101 -19.36 -11.44 12.53
C ILE A 101 -20.54 -11.06 13.43
N ASP A 102 -21.51 -11.96 13.59
CA ASP A 102 -22.66 -11.73 14.45
C ASP A 102 -22.23 -11.54 15.92
N LYS A 103 -21.26 -12.34 16.38
CA LYS A 103 -20.71 -12.25 17.74
C LYS A 103 -19.89 -10.99 17.98
N ASP A 104 -18.93 -10.69 17.11
CA ASP A 104 -17.90 -9.67 17.36
C ASP A 104 -18.38 -8.27 16.99
N PHE A 105 -19.24 -8.14 15.97
CA PHE A 105 -19.71 -6.85 15.46
C PHE A 105 -21.21 -6.63 15.67
N GLY A 106 -21.95 -7.63 16.17
CA GLY A 106 -23.41 -7.56 16.28
C GLY A 106 -24.12 -7.65 14.93
N GLY A 107 -23.45 -8.18 13.91
CA GLY A 107 -24.03 -8.44 12.58
C GLY A 107 -23.31 -7.72 11.43
N LEU A 108 -23.66 -8.13 10.20
CA LEU A 108 -22.99 -7.67 8.97
C LEU A 108 -23.11 -6.16 8.73
N ASP A 109 -24.23 -5.54 9.07
CA ASP A 109 -24.43 -4.11 8.82
C ASP A 109 -23.56 -3.24 9.73
N ASN A 110 -23.38 -3.64 10.99
CA ASN A 110 -22.43 -3.01 11.90
C ASN A 110 -20.99 -3.20 11.42
N LEU A 111 -20.62 -4.41 11.00
CA LEU A 111 -19.31 -4.66 10.40
C LEU A 111 -19.07 -3.74 9.20
N LYS A 112 -20.02 -3.60 8.26
CA LYS A 112 -19.89 -2.69 7.11
C LYS A 112 -19.71 -1.25 7.56
N LYS A 113 -20.47 -0.79 8.56
CA LYS A 113 -20.36 0.57 9.10
C LYS A 113 -18.97 0.82 9.70
N GLU A 114 -18.49 -0.07 10.55
CA GLU A 114 -17.17 0.06 11.17
C GLU A 114 -16.04 -0.06 10.15
N PHE A 115 -16.14 -1.02 9.23
CA PHE A 115 -15.17 -1.21 8.15
C PHE A 115 -15.06 0.05 7.29
N ASN A 116 -16.20 0.60 6.84
CA ASN A 116 -16.24 1.82 6.04
C ASN A 116 -15.66 3.01 6.79
N ALA A 117 -15.99 3.17 8.08
CA ALA A 117 -15.45 4.24 8.91
C ALA A 117 -13.92 4.13 9.04
N ALA A 118 -13.41 2.92 9.30
CA ALA A 118 -11.97 2.67 9.39
C ALA A 118 -11.26 2.97 8.06
N THR A 119 -11.82 2.55 6.92
CA THR A 119 -11.21 2.79 5.61
C THR A 119 -11.26 4.24 5.16
N LEU A 120 -12.36 4.95 5.44
CA LEU A 120 -12.49 6.37 5.15
C LEU A 120 -11.55 7.23 6.01
N GLY A 121 -11.17 6.74 7.20
CA GLY A 121 -10.23 7.41 8.08
C GLY A 121 -8.77 7.39 7.60
N ILE A 122 -8.46 6.64 6.53
CA ILE A 122 -7.11 6.58 5.98
C ILE A 122 -6.75 7.92 5.32
N GLN A 123 -5.71 8.57 5.83
CA GLN A 123 -5.17 9.78 5.23
C GLN A 123 -4.15 9.43 4.12
N GLY A 124 -4.58 9.55 2.86
CA GLY A 124 -3.78 9.21 1.69
C GLY A 124 -4.12 7.83 1.13
N SER A 125 -3.17 7.22 0.41
CA SER A 125 -3.37 5.88 -0.15
C SER A 125 -3.32 4.80 0.93
N GLY A 126 -4.22 3.82 0.89
CA GLY A 126 -4.19 2.70 1.83
C GLY A 126 -5.27 1.65 1.59
N TRP A 127 -5.36 0.71 2.53
CA TRP A 127 -6.28 -0.43 2.52
C TRP A 127 -6.91 -0.63 3.89
N GLY A 128 -8.16 -1.12 3.91
CA GLY A 128 -8.78 -1.72 5.07
C GLY A 128 -8.87 -3.23 4.93
N TRP A 129 -8.73 -3.93 6.04
CA TRP A 129 -8.70 -5.38 6.11
C TRP A 129 -9.57 -5.87 7.27
N LEU A 130 -10.39 -6.89 6.98
CA LEU A 130 -10.94 -7.75 8.01
C LEU A 130 -9.99 -8.92 8.17
N VAL A 131 -9.37 -9.04 9.33
CA VAL A 131 -8.30 -10.01 9.58
C VAL A 131 -8.73 -10.95 10.69
N ARG A 132 -8.53 -12.25 10.50
CA ARG A 132 -8.72 -13.23 11.57
C ARG A 132 -7.58 -13.08 12.57
N HIS A 133 -7.90 -12.89 13.84
CA HIS A 133 -6.92 -12.84 14.91
C HIS A 133 -6.28 -14.23 15.14
N ALA A 134 -5.29 -14.30 16.03
CA ALA A 134 -4.70 -15.57 16.44
C ALA A 134 -5.79 -16.54 16.93
N PRO A 135 -5.61 -17.87 16.73
CA PRO A 135 -6.58 -18.86 17.21
C PRO A 135 -6.93 -18.64 18.69
N HIS A 136 -8.21 -18.82 19.04
CA HIS A 136 -8.75 -18.64 20.41
C HIS A 136 -8.78 -17.21 20.95
N SER A 137 -8.56 -16.20 20.11
CA SER A 137 -8.71 -14.80 20.53
C SER A 137 -10.16 -14.32 20.47
N SER A 138 -10.47 -13.32 21.31
CA SER A 138 -11.75 -12.60 21.32
C SER A 138 -11.46 -11.10 21.26
N PRO A 139 -11.87 -10.38 20.19
CA PRO A 139 -12.67 -10.86 19.07
C PRO A 139 -11.89 -11.83 18.15
N ALA A 140 -12.62 -12.67 17.42
CA ALA A 140 -12.04 -13.59 16.44
C ALA A 140 -11.58 -12.85 15.17
N TYR A 141 -12.21 -11.72 14.85
CA TYR A 141 -11.82 -10.85 13.74
C TYR A 141 -11.58 -9.41 14.21
N ILE A 142 -10.61 -8.76 13.57
CA ILE A 142 -10.28 -7.35 13.80
C ILE A 142 -10.24 -6.58 12.48
N LEU A 143 -10.53 -5.29 12.57
CA LEU A 143 -10.33 -4.34 11.48
C LEU A 143 -8.93 -3.75 11.55
N MET A 144 -8.19 -3.81 10.45
CA MET A 144 -6.86 -3.24 10.35
C MET A 144 -6.76 -2.35 9.12
N THR A 145 -6.06 -1.22 9.24
CA THR A 145 -5.76 -0.34 8.10
C THR A 145 -4.27 -0.32 7.83
N THR A 146 -3.89 -0.18 6.56
CA THR A 146 -2.50 -0.05 6.14
C THR A 146 -2.38 1.12 5.17
N ALA A 147 -1.55 2.11 5.51
CA ALA A 147 -1.24 3.22 4.62
C ALA A 147 -0.07 2.88 3.68
N LEU A 148 -0.24 3.19 2.40
CA LEU A 148 0.80 3.15 1.37
C LEU A 148 1.57 4.47 1.43
N CYS A 149 2.49 4.61 2.38
CA CYS A 149 3.37 5.78 2.37
C CYS A 149 4.57 5.50 1.46
N ARG A 150 4.64 6.23 0.34
CA ARG A 150 5.82 6.25 -0.51
C ARG A 150 6.91 7.03 0.23
N VAL A 151 7.98 6.35 0.65
CA VAL A 151 9.13 7.04 1.22
C VAL A 151 9.81 7.83 0.11
N SER A 152 9.52 9.13 0.04
CA SER A 152 10.22 10.06 -0.84
C SER A 152 11.58 10.35 -0.22
N THR A 153 12.61 9.62 -0.65
CA THR A 153 14.00 10.04 -0.38
C THR A 153 14.29 11.21 -1.30
N ARG A 154 14.07 12.44 -0.81
CA ARG A 154 14.57 13.63 -1.50
C ARG A 154 16.10 13.51 -1.50
N PRO A 155 16.78 13.49 -2.66
CA PRO A 155 18.24 13.57 -2.66
C PRO A 155 18.64 14.87 -1.93
N PRO A 156 19.75 14.88 -1.15
CA PRO A 156 20.20 16.10 -0.50
C PRO A 156 20.33 17.17 -1.59
N SER A 157 19.63 18.29 -1.39
CA SER A 157 19.66 19.40 -2.33
C SER A 157 21.11 19.78 -2.55
N ALA A 158 21.61 19.65 -3.78
CA ALA A 158 22.85 20.28 -4.17
C ALA A 158 22.72 21.76 -3.79
N SER A 159 23.58 22.23 -2.89
CA SER A 159 23.67 23.64 -2.56
C SER A 159 23.93 24.38 -3.86
N ARG A 160 22.93 25.12 -4.34
CA ARG A 160 23.15 26.12 -5.39
C ARG A 160 24.09 27.16 -4.78
N SER A 161 25.36 27.08 -5.11
CA SER A 161 26.30 28.17 -4.90
C SER A 161 25.87 29.33 -5.80
N SER A 162 25.25 30.35 -5.20
CA SER A 162 25.08 31.64 -5.85
C SER A 162 26.46 32.24 -6.16
N PRO A 163 26.68 32.85 -7.34
CA PRO A 163 27.95 33.52 -7.64
C PRO A 163 28.14 34.73 -6.70
N PRO A 164 29.39 35.06 -6.31
CA PRO A 164 29.65 36.04 -5.27
C PRO A 164 29.29 37.45 -5.76
N ARG A 165 28.39 38.12 -5.04
CA ARG A 165 28.24 39.57 -5.11
C ARG A 165 29.47 40.21 -4.46
N THR A 166 30.25 40.95 -5.24
CA THR A 166 31.29 41.86 -4.74
C THR A 166 30.65 42.92 -3.84
N ARG A 167 30.97 42.90 -2.54
CA ARG A 167 30.82 44.09 -1.69
C ARG A 167 31.87 44.11 -0.56
N THR A 168 32.60 45.20 -0.58
CA THR A 168 33.56 45.79 0.36
C THR A 168 33.54 45.33 1.83
N ARG A 169 34.76 44.97 2.29
CA ARG A 169 35.37 44.87 3.63
C ARG A 169 34.66 45.59 4.81
N SER A 170 34.34 44.84 5.87
CA SER A 170 34.68 45.19 7.26
C SER A 170 34.46 44.01 8.24
N SER A 171 35.53 43.65 8.95
CA SER A 171 35.73 43.01 10.28
C SER A 171 34.88 41.81 10.81
N ARG A 172 35.65 40.91 11.48
CA ARG A 172 35.33 39.87 12.51
C ARG A 172 35.15 38.39 12.09
N THR A 173 36.26 37.66 12.28
CA THR A 173 36.49 36.31 12.85
C THR A 173 35.35 35.28 13.04
N SER A 174 35.52 34.15 12.34
CA SER A 174 35.28 32.70 12.62
C SER A 174 33.89 32.13 12.99
N PRO A 175 33.41 31.06 12.31
CA PRO A 175 32.11 30.42 12.58
C PRO A 175 32.19 29.15 13.45
N SER A 176 31.12 28.90 14.21
CA SER A 176 30.82 27.64 14.90
C SER A 176 30.19 26.62 13.93
N SER A 177 30.53 25.35 14.11
CA SER A 177 30.12 24.20 13.30
C SER A 177 28.62 23.90 13.40
N ALA A 178 27.90 23.96 12.28
CA ALA A 178 26.53 23.46 12.17
C ALA A 178 26.55 22.04 11.59
N SER A 179 26.15 21.04 12.39
CA SER A 179 25.88 19.68 11.91
C SER A 179 24.56 19.68 11.12
N THR A 180 24.59 19.11 9.92
CA THR A 180 23.38 18.96 9.09
C THR A 180 22.83 17.56 9.34
N SER A 181 21.84 17.44 10.24
CA SER A 181 21.04 16.22 10.32
C SER A 181 20.06 16.20 9.15
N GLY A 182 20.26 15.26 8.23
CA GLY A 182 19.31 15.00 7.15
C GLY A 182 18.02 14.45 7.73
N SER A 183 16.97 15.27 7.80
CA SER A 183 15.63 14.83 8.17
C SER A 183 14.96 14.13 6.99
N THR A 184 14.84 12.80 7.06
CA THR A 184 13.93 12.03 6.21
C THR A 184 12.50 12.38 6.60
N ARG A 185 11.85 13.24 5.81
CA ARG A 185 10.42 13.50 5.90
C ARG A 185 9.69 12.50 5.00
N SER A 186 8.97 11.57 5.61
CA SER A 186 7.95 10.78 4.91
C SER A 186 6.77 11.71 4.59
N THR A 187 6.67 12.16 3.35
CA THR A 187 5.46 12.84 2.86
C THR A 187 4.63 11.81 2.09
N CYS A 188 3.49 11.45 2.64
CA CYS A 188 2.41 10.82 1.88
C CYS A 188 1.85 11.92 0.96
N SER A 189 2.32 11.99 -0.29
CA SER A 189 1.73 12.84 -1.32
C SER A 189 0.46 12.15 -1.82
N ILE A 190 -0.65 12.87 -1.73
CA ILE A 190 -1.98 12.50 -2.27
C ILE A 190 -1.89 12.36 -3.79
#